data_AF-A0A3D3BD15-F1
#
_entry.id   AF-A0A3D3BD15-F1
#
_cell.length_a   1.000
_cell.length_b   1.000
_cell.length_c   1.000
_cell.angle_alpha   90.00
_cell.angle_beta   90.00
_cell.angle_gamma   90.00
#
_symmetry.space_group_name_H-M   'P 1'
#
loop_
_entity.id
_entity.type
_entity.pdbx_description
1 polymer ?
#
loop_
_entity_poly.entity_id
_entity_poly.type
_entity_poly.pdbx_seq_one_letter_code
_entity_poly.pdbx_strand_id
1 'polypeptide(L)'
;MTMATLSIDELKSQARRLRDAMAGGGSPLSHSAALELVAKSHGARDWNTIAALAARSDNAEQAPVVVGAIVEGRYLGQQFRGRVLALSKLAQSSYYKVVLHFDEPVDVVTFESFSAFRQRVTATIDGKGVSPRRTSNGQPQLVLDL
;
A
#
# COMPACT_ATOMS: atom_id res chain seq x y z
N MET A 1 1.60 -24.78 -10.97
CA MET A 1 2.32 -24.53 -9.70
C MET A 1 2.18 -23.06 -9.39
N THR A 2 1.52 -22.75 -8.28
CA THR A 2 1.07 -21.41 -7.87
C THR A 2 2.28 -20.53 -7.58
N MET A 3 2.57 -19.54 -8.44
CA MET A 3 3.37 -18.40 -8.03
C MET A 3 2.51 -17.59 -7.05
N ALA A 4 2.54 -17.98 -5.78
CA ALA A 4 2.09 -17.13 -4.71
C ALA A 4 2.92 -15.84 -4.81
N THR A 5 2.25 -14.73 -5.06
CA THR A 5 2.81 -13.40 -5.28
C THR A 5 3.36 -12.87 -3.95
N LEU A 6 4.47 -13.45 -3.48
CA LEU A 6 5.14 -13.05 -2.24
C LEU A 6 5.95 -11.78 -2.48
N SER A 7 5.78 -10.83 -1.57
CA SER A 7 6.56 -9.60 -1.53
C SER A 7 8.01 -9.87 -1.11
N ILE A 8 8.91 -8.94 -1.45
CA ILE A 8 10.32 -9.00 -1.05
C ILE A 8 10.48 -9.12 0.48
N ASP A 9 9.62 -8.44 1.24
CA ASP A 9 9.69 -8.45 2.71
C ASP A 9 9.28 -9.81 3.29
N GLU A 10 8.28 -10.48 2.72
CA GLU A 10 7.90 -11.83 3.11
C GLU A 10 9.01 -12.83 2.82
N LEU A 11 9.68 -12.71 1.68
CA LEU A 11 10.83 -13.56 1.33
C LEU A 11 12.01 -13.34 2.28
N LYS A 12 12.32 -12.09 2.64
CA LYS A 12 13.35 -11.77 3.66
C LYS A 12 12.98 -12.29 5.04
N SER A 13 11.71 -12.20 5.42
CA SER A 13 11.19 -12.73 6.69
C SER A 13 11.30 -14.26 6.75
N GLN A 14 11.00 -14.95 5.65
CA GLN A 14 11.23 -16.40 5.53
C GLN A 14 12.72 -16.75 5.65
N ALA A 15 13.61 -16.02 4.98
CA ALA A 15 15.05 -16.26 5.07
C ALA A 15 15.59 -16.05 6.50
N ARG A 16 15.07 -15.06 7.24
CA ARG A 16 15.41 -14.85 8.65
C ARG A 16 14.97 -16.04 9.51
N ARG A 17 13.71 -16.46 9.40
CA ARG A 17 13.18 -17.62 10.14
C ARG A 17 13.94 -18.91 9.83
N LEU A 18 14.28 -19.13 8.56
CA LEU A 18 15.08 -20.28 8.14
C LEU A 18 16.47 -20.27 8.80
N ARG A 19 17.13 -19.11 8.80
CA ARG A 19 18.44 -18.95 9.44
C ARG A 19 18.39 -19.25 10.94
N ASP A 20 17.38 -18.72 11.63
CA ASP A 20 17.24 -18.90 13.07
C ASP A 20 16.95 -20.37 13.42
N ALA A 21 16.11 -21.06 12.64
CA ALA A 21 15.85 -22.48 12.80
C ALA A 21 17.11 -23.34 12.59
N MET A 22 17.88 -23.03 11.55
CA MET A 22 19.12 -23.75 11.22
C MET A 22 20.23 -23.51 12.25
N ALA A 23 20.30 -22.30 12.82
CA ALA A 23 21.18 -22.00 13.94
C ALA A 23 20.81 -22.80 15.20
N GLY A 24 19.51 -22.92 15.50
CA GLY A 24 19.02 -23.75 16.61
C GLY A 24 19.29 -25.25 16.43
N GLY A 25 19.35 -25.73 15.18
CA GLY A 25 19.67 -27.12 14.81
C GLY A 25 21.18 -27.43 14.70
N GLY A 26 22.07 -26.49 15.07
CA GLY A 26 23.52 -26.72 15.04
C GLY A 26 24.17 -26.60 13.66
N SER A 27 23.45 -26.12 12.64
CA SER A 27 23.98 -25.87 11.29
C SER A 27 23.74 -24.41 10.90
N PRO A 28 24.49 -23.45 11.47
CA PRO A 28 24.27 -22.04 11.22
C PRO A 28 24.49 -21.69 9.75
N LEU A 29 23.55 -20.94 9.17
CA LEU A 29 23.64 -20.43 7.80
C LEU A 29 23.98 -18.94 7.78
N SER A 30 24.73 -18.52 6.75
CA SER A 30 24.86 -17.10 6.45
C SER A 30 23.52 -16.52 5.97
N HIS A 31 23.32 -15.21 6.12
CA HIS A 31 22.10 -14.56 5.65
C HIS A 31 21.90 -14.74 4.14
N SER A 32 22.96 -14.60 3.36
CA SER A 32 22.95 -14.82 1.91
C SER A 32 22.58 -16.26 1.54
N ALA A 33 23.13 -17.26 2.25
CA ALA A 33 22.78 -18.67 2.02
C ALA A 33 21.31 -18.96 2.31
N ALA A 34 20.73 -18.34 3.34
CA ALA A 34 19.31 -18.47 3.63
C ALA A 34 18.42 -17.85 2.53
N LEU A 35 18.82 -16.70 1.96
CA LEU A 35 18.10 -16.08 0.84
C LEU A 35 18.12 -16.97 -0.42
N GLU A 36 19.27 -17.58 -0.72
CA GLU A 36 19.41 -18.52 -1.85
C GLU A 36 18.56 -19.77 -1.68
N LEU A 37 18.49 -20.33 -0.47
CA LEU A 37 17.64 -21.48 -0.18
C LEU A 37 16.15 -21.16 -0.32
N VAL A 38 15.73 -19.98 0.16
CA VAL A 38 14.36 -19.49 -0.04
C VAL A 38 14.05 -19.31 -1.52
N ALA A 39 14.96 -18.73 -2.30
CA ALA A 39 14.77 -18.60 -3.74
C ALA A 39 14.54 -19.96 -4.43
N LYS A 40 15.39 -20.96 -4.11
CA LYS A 40 15.27 -22.33 -4.62
C LYS A 40 13.98 -23.02 -4.18
N SER A 41 13.53 -22.83 -2.94
CA SER A 41 12.27 -23.42 -2.47
C SER A 41 11.05 -22.89 -3.22
N HIS A 42 11.14 -21.65 -3.70
CA HIS A 42 10.12 -20.99 -4.54
C HIS A 42 10.33 -21.24 -6.04
N GLY A 43 11.26 -22.13 -6.43
CA GLY A 43 11.51 -22.50 -7.82
C GLY A 43 12.31 -21.47 -8.64
N ALA A 44 12.87 -20.45 -7.99
CA ALA A 44 13.77 -19.50 -8.64
C ALA A 44 15.22 -20.00 -8.61
N ARG A 45 16.02 -19.58 -9.59
CA ARG A 45 17.43 -19.99 -9.73
C ARG A 45 18.30 -19.46 -8.59
N ASP A 46 18.08 -18.20 -8.22
CA ASP A 46 18.85 -17.45 -7.24
C ASP A 46 18.01 -16.34 -6.61
N TRP A 47 18.54 -15.74 -5.53
CA TRP A 47 17.89 -14.63 -4.85
C TRP A 47 17.60 -13.45 -5.79
N ASN A 48 18.54 -13.11 -6.68
CA ASN A 48 18.37 -11.98 -7.60
C ASN A 48 17.18 -12.17 -8.53
N THR A 49 16.95 -13.39 -9.00
CA THR A 49 15.84 -13.75 -9.89
C THR A 49 14.51 -13.60 -9.18
N ILE A 50 14.36 -14.18 -7.98
CA ILE A 50 13.10 -14.07 -7.24
C ILE A 50 12.87 -12.64 -6.73
N ALA A 51 13.91 -11.93 -6.32
CA ALA A 51 13.82 -10.53 -5.91
C ALA A 51 13.40 -9.65 -7.09
N ALA A 52 13.93 -9.88 -8.29
CA ALA A 52 13.52 -9.18 -9.49
C ALA A 52 12.06 -9.50 -9.86
N LEU A 53 11.62 -10.75 -9.76
CA LEU A 53 10.23 -11.15 -10.01
C LEU A 53 9.27 -10.54 -8.98
N ALA A 54 9.63 -10.56 -7.70
CA ALA A 54 8.87 -9.92 -6.63
C ALA A 54 8.88 -8.38 -6.72
N ALA A 55 9.88 -7.79 -7.37
CA ALA A 55 9.96 -6.36 -7.63
C ALA A 55 9.16 -5.91 -8.87
N ARG A 56 8.75 -6.84 -9.76
CA ARG A 56 7.95 -6.48 -10.94
C ARG A 56 6.58 -5.96 -10.48
N SER A 57 6.17 -4.84 -11.06
CA SER A 57 4.91 -4.13 -10.79
C SER A 57 3.65 -4.97 -11.01
N ASP A 58 3.77 -6.13 -11.64
CA ASP A 58 2.70 -7.09 -11.86
C ASP A 58 2.25 -7.77 -10.54
N ASN A 59 3.13 -7.81 -9.54
CA ASN A 59 2.83 -8.20 -8.15
C ASN A 59 2.62 -7.00 -7.22
N ALA A 60 2.78 -5.77 -7.71
CA ALA A 60 2.39 -4.61 -6.94
C ALA A 60 0.87 -4.59 -6.88
N GLU A 61 0.31 -4.55 -5.66
CA GLU A 61 -1.10 -4.22 -5.43
C GLU A 61 -1.55 -3.18 -6.45
N GLN A 62 -2.55 -3.52 -7.27
CA GLN A 62 -3.05 -2.59 -8.28
C GLN A 62 -3.40 -1.27 -7.60
N ALA A 63 -3.05 -0.17 -8.27
CA ALA A 63 -3.43 1.14 -7.78
C ALA A 63 -4.95 1.18 -7.56
N PRO A 64 -5.43 1.65 -6.41
CA PRO A 64 -6.86 1.63 -6.07
C PRO A 64 -7.68 2.48 -7.05
N VAL A 65 -7.05 3.48 -7.67
CA VAL A 65 -7.67 4.41 -8.63
C VAL A 65 -6.69 4.78 -9.72
N VAL A 66 -7.21 5.36 -10.80
CA VAL A 66 -6.41 5.86 -11.93
C VAL A 66 -6.47 7.39 -11.96
N VAL A 67 -5.37 8.03 -12.37
CA VAL A 67 -5.35 9.49 -12.60
C VAL A 67 -6.36 9.83 -13.70
N GLY A 68 -7.19 10.86 -13.46
CA GLY A 68 -8.29 11.26 -14.32
C GLY A 68 -9.63 10.58 -14.02
N ALA A 69 -9.65 9.52 -13.20
CA ALA A 69 -10.88 8.86 -12.82
C ALA A 69 -11.78 9.78 -11.97
N ILE A 70 -13.08 9.66 -12.17
CA ILE A 70 -14.09 10.22 -11.26
C ILE A 70 -14.21 9.28 -10.08
N VAL A 71 -14.16 9.84 -8.88
CA VAL A 71 -14.24 9.11 -7.62
C VAL A 71 -15.24 9.78 -6.70
N GLU A 72 -15.90 8.95 -5.91
CA GLU A 72 -16.84 9.35 -4.87
C GLU A 72 -16.37 8.76 -3.54
N GLY A 73 -16.90 9.29 -2.44
CA GLY A 73 -16.63 8.74 -1.13
C GLY A 73 -16.78 9.79 -0.03
N ARG A 74 -16.02 9.62 1.05
CA ARG A 74 -16.06 10.52 2.21
C ARG A 74 -14.70 11.10 2.54
N TYR A 75 -14.64 12.42 2.66
CA TYR A 75 -13.49 13.16 3.15
C TYR A 75 -13.87 13.86 4.46
N LEU A 76 -13.17 13.52 5.54
CA LEU A 76 -13.44 14.01 6.90
C LEU A 76 -14.92 13.85 7.33
N GLY A 77 -15.55 12.76 6.86
CA GLY A 77 -16.96 12.44 7.14
C GLY A 77 -17.96 13.05 6.15
N GLN A 78 -17.52 13.93 5.26
CA GLN A 78 -18.38 14.62 4.28
C GLN A 78 -18.34 13.90 2.94
N GLN A 79 -19.50 13.76 2.32
CA GLN A 79 -19.59 13.15 1.00
C GLN A 79 -18.96 14.08 -0.05
N PHE A 80 -18.24 13.50 -0.99
CA PHE A 80 -17.67 14.25 -2.10
C PHE A 80 -17.80 13.46 -3.40
N ARG A 81 -17.80 14.21 -4.49
CA ARG A 81 -17.56 13.72 -5.86
C ARG A 81 -16.46 14.56 -6.47
N GLY A 82 -15.52 13.91 -7.14
CA GLY A 82 -14.39 14.62 -7.73
C GLY A 82 -13.55 13.77 -8.67
N ARG A 83 -12.42 14.32 -9.09
CA ARG A 83 -11.45 13.65 -9.96
C ARG A 83 -10.11 13.44 -9.28
N VAL A 84 -9.45 12.36 -9.64
CA VAL A 84 -8.05 12.10 -9.28
C VAL A 84 -7.14 12.93 -10.18
N LEU A 85 -6.44 13.91 -9.61
CA LEU A 85 -5.45 14.72 -10.34
C LEU A 85 -4.07 14.10 -10.37
N ALA A 86 -3.69 13.37 -9.32
CA ALA A 86 -2.42 12.68 -9.26
C ALA A 86 -2.50 11.49 -8.30
N LEU A 87 -1.75 10.44 -8.62
CA LEU A 87 -1.56 9.28 -7.76
C LEU A 87 -0.08 8.89 -7.80
N SER A 88 0.53 8.74 -6.62
CA SER A 88 1.92 8.30 -6.50
C SER A 88 2.04 7.27 -5.38
N LYS A 89 2.64 6.10 -5.67
CA LYS A 89 2.94 5.10 -4.64
C LYS A 89 4.01 5.63 -3.69
N LEU A 90 3.78 5.51 -2.38
CA LEU A 90 4.78 5.87 -1.37
C LEU A 90 5.84 4.75 -1.32
N ALA A 91 7.11 5.15 -1.42
CA ALA A 91 8.24 4.21 -1.51
C ALA A 91 8.21 3.17 -0.39
N GLN A 92 8.43 1.90 -0.76
CA GLN A 92 8.48 0.75 0.17
C GLN A 92 7.21 0.57 1.03
N SER A 93 6.04 0.99 0.54
CA SER A 93 4.76 0.80 1.23
C SER A 93 3.61 0.40 0.30
N SER A 94 2.55 -0.17 0.89
CA SER A 94 1.25 -0.43 0.25
C SER A 94 0.35 0.82 0.19
N TYR A 95 0.90 2.00 0.47
CA TYR A 95 0.16 3.25 0.50
C TYR A 95 0.41 4.09 -0.76
N TYR A 96 -0.62 4.82 -1.16
CA TYR A 96 -0.64 5.73 -2.27
C TYR A 96 -0.94 7.14 -1.77
N LYS A 97 -0.18 8.12 -2.22
CA LYS A 97 -0.53 9.53 -2.08
C LYS A 97 -1.41 9.91 -3.26
N VAL A 98 -2.62 10.36 -2.97
CA VAL A 98 -3.63 10.78 -3.95
C VAL A 98 -3.88 12.28 -3.82
N VAL A 99 -4.02 12.96 -4.97
CA VAL A 99 -4.48 14.34 -5.05
C VAL A 99 -5.84 14.35 -5.71
N LEU A 100 -6.85 14.80 -4.98
CA LEU A 100 -8.23 14.86 -5.44
C LEU A 100 -8.64 16.31 -5.69
N HIS A 101 -9.52 16.50 -6.67
CA HIS A 101 -10.21 17.75 -6.92
C HIS A 101 -11.70 17.49 -6.94
N PHE A 102 -12.42 18.01 -5.95
CA PHE A 102 -13.86 17.90 -5.85
C PHE A 102 -14.53 18.79 -6.89
N ASP A 103 -15.58 18.28 -7.51
CA ASP A 103 -16.35 19.04 -8.51
C ASP A 103 -16.98 20.28 -7.86
N GLU A 104 -17.47 20.14 -6.63
CA GLU A 104 -17.94 21.23 -5.78
C GLU A 104 -17.06 21.35 -4.52
N PRO A 105 -16.71 22.57 -4.05
CA PRO A 105 -16.00 22.74 -2.80
C PRO A 105 -16.78 22.12 -1.63
N VAL A 106 -16.15 21.19 -0.92
CA VAL A 106 -16.76 20.49 0.23
C VAL A 106 -16.38 21.22 1.51
N ASP A 107 -17.37 21.58 2.33
CA ASP A 107 -17.12 22.07 3.69
C ASP A 107 -16.71 20.90 4.57
N VAL A 108 -15.47 20.89 5.04
CA VAL A 108 -14.92 19.77 5.82
C VAL A 108 -15.15 19.90 7.32
N VAL A 109 -15.94 20.87 7.74
CA VAL A 109 -16.27 21.12 9.14
C VAL A 109 -17.73 20.77 9.38
N THR A 110 -18.02 20.16 10.52
CA THR A 110 -19.38 19.70 10.89
C THR A 110 -20.09 20.65 11.86
N PHE A 111 -19.43 21.71 12.35
CA PHE A 111 -20.00 22.66 13.31
C PHE A 111 -20.59 23.87 12.59
N GLU A 112 -21.79 24.29 12.98
CA GLU A 112 -22.49 25.43 12.36
C GLU A 112 -21.75 26.78 12.49
N SER A 113 -20.87 26.91 13.48
CA SER A 113 -20.16 28.17 13.74
C SER A 113 -18.88 28.36 12.92
N PHE A 114 -18.50 27.39 12.07
CA PHE A 114 -17.26 27.48 11.30
C PHE A 114 -17.31 26.67 10.00
N SER A 115 -16.90 27.28 8.89
CA SER A 115 -16.77 26.60 7.59
C SER A 115 -15.32 26.53 7.13
N ALA A 116 -14.93 25.39 6.57
CA ALA A 116 -13.65 25.24 5.89
C ALA A 116 -13.85 24.49 4.57
N PHE A 117 -14.12 25.24 3.51
CA PHE A 117 -14.23 24.66 2.18
C PHE A 117 -12.87 24.16 1.66
N ARG A 118 -12.90 22.98 1.06
CA ARG A 118 -11.78 22.38 0.34
C ARG A 118 -12.27 21.93 -1.02
N GLN A 119 -11.60 22.39 -2.06
CA GLN A 119 -11.84 21.91 -3.41
C GLN A 119 -10.75 20.93 -3.86
N ARG A 120 -9.49 21.18 -3.44
CA ARG A 120 -8.36 20.29 -3.74
C ARG A 120 -7.76 19.76 -2.45
N VAL A 121 -7.60 18.46 -2.37
CA VAL A 121 -7.06 17.79 -1.18
C VAL A 121 -5.97 16.80 -1.57
N THR A 122 -5.02 16.62 -0.66
CA THR A 122 -3.99 15.58 -0.78
C THR A 122 -4.15 14.64 0.40
N ALA A 123 -4.22 13.34 0.13
CA ALA A 123 -4.41 12.32 1.14
C ALA A 123 -3.52 11.11 0.85
N THR A 124 -3.37 10.26 1.85
CA THR A 124 -2.74 8.95 1.71
C THR A 124 -3.82 7.89 1.85
N ILE A 125 -3.87 6.92 0.95
CA ILE A 125 -4.81 5.80 0.93
C ILE A 125 -4.06 4.48 0.79
N ASP A 126 -4.62 3.39 1.29
CA ASP A 126 -4.15 2.04 1.02
C ASP A 126 -4.67 1.51 -0.33
N GLY A 127 -4.34 0.26 -0.67
CA GLY A 127 -4.85 -0.42 -1.87
C GLY A 127 -6.38 -0.62 -1.90
N LYS A 128 -7.11 -0.31 -0.81
CA LYS A 128 -8.58 -0.35 -0.73
C LYS A 128 -9.21 1.05 -0.79
N GLY A 129 -8.41 2.09 -1.03
CA GLY A 129 -8.91 3.47 -1.06
C GLY A 129 -9.19 4.08 0.31
N VAL A 130 -8.68 3.48 1.39
CA VAL A 130 -8.92 3.93 2.77
C VAL A 130 -7.67 4.60 3.33
N SER A 131 -7.85 5.76 3.95
CA SER A 131 -6.76 6.46 4.63
C SER A 131 -6.35 5.76 5.92
N PRO A 132 -5.04 5.51 6.15
CA PRO A 132 -4.56 4.98 7.43
C PRO A 132 -4.70 6.02 8.56
N ARG A 133 -4.74 7.31 8.23
CA ARG A 133 -4.98 8.38 9.21
C ARG A 133 -6.45 8.44 9.55
N ARG A 134 -6.72 8.58 10.86
CA ARG A 134 -8.07 8.69 11.42
C ARG A 134 -8.29 10.08 12.01
N THR A 135 -9.56 10.49 12.09
CA THR A 135 -10.00 11.68 12.83
C THR A 135 -10.04 11.36 14.33
N SER A 136 -10.26 12.38 15.16
CA SER A 136 -10.46 12.22 16.62
C SER A 136 -11.55 11.22 16.98
N ASN A 137 -12.53 11.05 16.08
CA ASN A 137 -13.68 10.17 16.27
C ASN A 137 -13.43 8.74 15.76
N GLY A 138 -12.18 8.38 15.45
CA GLY A 138 -11.78 7.04 15.01
C GLY A 138 -12.17 6.69 13.56
N GLN A 139 -12.72 7.61 12.78
CA GLN A 139 -13.06 7.37 11.38
C GLN A 139 -11.88 7.69 10.45
N PRO A 140 -11.65 6.94 9.37
CA PRO A 140 -10.64 7.30 8.37
C PRO A 140 -10.87 8.70 7.81
N GLN A 141 -9.79 9.45 7.58
CA GLN A 141 -9.89 10.82 7.04
C GLN A 141 -10.37 10.85 5.59
N LEU A 142 -10.09 9.81 4.81
CA LEU A 142 -10.55 9.63 3.44
C LEU A 142 -10.95 8.18 3.23
N VAL A 143 -12.10 7.98 2.61
CA VAL A 143 -12.57 6.68 2.10
C VAL A 143 -13.05 6.93 0.68
N LEU A 144 -12.55 6.15 -0.26
CA LEU A 144 -13.05 6.10 -1.64
C LEU A 144 -14.06 4.97 -1.77
N ASP A 145 -15.13 5.20 -2.52
CA ASP A 145 -16.08 4.17 -2.91
C ASP A 145 -15.55 3.52 -4.21
N LEU A 146 -14.91 2.36 -4.07
CA LEU A 146 -14.25 1.59 -5.15
C LEU A 146 -15.02 0.33 -5.51
#